data_AF-A0AA38U4W8-F1
#
_entry.id   AF-A0AA38U4W8-F1
#
_cell.length_a   1.000
_cell.length_b   1.000
_cell.length_c   1.000
_cell.angle_alpha   90.00
_cell.angle_beta   90.00
_cell.angle_gamma   90.00
#
_symmetry.space_group_name_H-M   'P 1'
#
loop_
_entity.id
_entity.type
_entity.pdbx_description
1 polymer ?
#
loop_
_entity_poly.entity_id
_entity_poly.type
_entity_poly.pdbx_seq_one_letter_code
_entity_poly.pdbx_strand_id
1 'polypeptide(L)'
;MTNGHSETPPPAEPPAPFFDPEIFRSYLLSLLPPVIGSRPSDLESLFEGDFDERVTRFAGEGGGVLYVVKAKDEVEGDCRNFLVKIIYSQTGSYMTSHVLTLALIKRGATLDPTTPLATQLHFLNLFGGEETPYESLHAVVSCGVKPWFDAFVGARGGGKEGGDTKMGIPMTKKKFAELELSLLHLQQNVEIPETHLTIHPVIQRAVEQAQAAGARPNLSHIPAKTLNDSTFLNTLHSHVNSWIKSIQAVTKLTRDVASGTASQEINFWLSLERALEAIEAQLRSEEVNMMMDCLRNAKRFRATVSFIADTGLKDATDIVHKYNQLMKDFPLNELLSATDLDKIQESLVLIFSHINRKLRLSPYPIRRALPLVEAISRDFNDQLLRILTSHRLPYTPYETFDRLLSQTMNIFRTWDDQIKEFTNVARDVTRKRSERFIPIKIVPAHAKLQERTRYLRDWRKQHEQLAVMTGPTKGLGSVGMDVGEMDMEEEVKEAYEVVKRIDVLDVSVEGTEIWVAAENAYNERVS
;
A
#
# COMPACT_ATOMS: atom_id res chain seq x y z
N MET A 1 70.15 8.39 35.41
CA MET A 1 69.30 8.72 36.57
C MET A 1 68.28 9.76 36.09
N THR A 2 67.26 9.37 35.33
CA THR A 2 65.90 8.97 35.77
C THR A 2 65.21 10.06 36.61
N ASN A 3 64.54 10.99 35.94
CA ASN A 3 63.48 11.82 36.51
C ASN A 3 62.13 11.31 35.99
N GLY A 4 61.23 11.03 36.93
CA GLY A 4 59.95 10.37 36.70
C GLY A 4 58.92 11.24 36.00
N HIS A 5 58.19 10.61 35.10
CA HIS A 5 56.87 11.06 34.69
C HIS A 5 55.82 10.22 35.43
N SER A 6 55.07 10.88 36.28
CA SER A 6 53.81 10.40 36.84
C SER A 6 52.76 10.35 35.73
N GLU A 7 52.46 9.15 35.23
CA GLU A 7 51.27 8.90 34.42
C GLU A 7 50.04 8.91 35.34
N THR A 8 49.23 9.96 35.24
CA THR A 8 47.85 9.97 35.74
C THR A 8 47.02 8.94 34.97
N PRO A 9 46.25 8.07 35.63
CA PRO A 9 45.36 7.15 34.93
C PRO A 9 44.24 7.94 34.21
N PRO A 10 43.70 7.42 33.10
CA PRO A 10 42.58 8.07 32.41
C PRO A 10 41.36 8.16 33.34
N PRO A 11 40.52 9.20 33.22
CA PRO A 11 39.31 9.31 34.03
C PRO A 11 38.41 8.11 33.72
N ALA A 12 37.99 7.42 34.78
CA ALA A 12 37.01 6.34 34.69
C ALA A 12 35.73 6.83 34.00
N GLU A 13 35.25 6.07 33.02
CA GLU A 13 33.91 6.26 32.47
C GLU A 13 32.88 6.28 33.62
N PRO A 14 31.90 7.21 33.61
CA PRO A 14 30.90 7.25 34.66
C PRO A 14 30.14 5.91 34.68
N PRO A 15 29.90 5.33 35.87
CA PRO A 15 29.15 4.09 35.98
C PRO A 15 27.77 4.29 35.36
N ALA A 16 27.35 3.35 34.50
CA ALA A 16 26.02 3.36 33.91
C ALA A 16 24.98 3.55 35.02
N PRO A 17 24.00 4.46 34.87
CA PRO A 17 23.02 4.72 35.91
C PRO A 17 22.28 3.42 36.25
N PHE A 18 22.35 3.02 37.52
CA PHE A 18 21.61 1.86 38.02
C PHE A 18 20.12 2.16 37.91
N PHE A 19 19.44 1.47 37.00
CA PHE A 19 18.01 1.62 36.78
C PHE A 19 17.26 0.52 37.55
N ASP A 20 16.37 0.92 38.45
CA ASP A 20 15.59 -0.01 39.27
C ASP A 20 14.47 -0.68 38.44
N PRO A 21 14.50 -2.02 38.25
CA PRO A 21 13.49 -2.75 37.49
C PRO A 21 12.06 -2.62 38.06
N GLU A 22 11.90 -2.33 39.35
CA GLU A 22 10.57 -2.16 39.98
C GLU A 22 9.82 -0.93 39.46
N ILE A 23 10.55 0.12 39.05
CA ILE A 23 9.96 1.30 38.41
C ILE A 23 9.33 0.90 37.07
N PHE A 24 9.98 0.01 36.32
CA PHE A 24 9.47 -0.49 35.04
C PHE A 24 8.33 -1.49 35.24
N ARG A 25 8.43 -2.34 36.27
CA ARG A 25 7.40 -3.31 36.64
C ARG A 25 6.08 -2.64 36.97
N SER A 26 6.10 -1.63 37.86
CA SER A 26 4.91 -0.86 38.24
C SER A 26 4.30 -0.13 37.05
N TYR A 27 5.14 0.39 36.15
CA TYR A 27 4.72 1.01 34.91
C TYR A 27 4.02 0.04 33.96
N LEU A 28 4.58 -1.16 33.73
CA LEU A 28 3.97 -2.20 32.90
C LEU A 28 2.65 -2.74 33.48
N LEU A 29 2.57 -2.95 34.80
CA LEU A 29 1.34 -3.37 35.46
C LEU A 29 0.20 -2.37 35.30
N SER A 30 0.53 -1.08 35.21
CA SER A 30 -0.47 -0.02 35.01
C SER A 30 -0.86 0.14 33.53
N LEU A 31 0.09 -0.08 32.61
CA LEU A 31 -0.09 0.20 31.18
C LEU A 31 -0.66 -0.99 30.39
N LEU A 32 -0.22 -2.20 30.67
CA LEU A 32 -0.55 -3.38 29.85
C LEU A 32 -2.01 -3.82 29.95
N PRO A 33 -2.70 -3.80 31.11
CA PRO A 33 -4.11 -4.21 31.19
C PRO A 33 -5.04 -3.46 30.22
N PRO A 34 -5.03 -2.11 30.14
CA PRO A 34 -5.89 -1.40 29.19
C PRO A 34 -5.45 -1.55 27.72
N VAL A 35 -4.15 -1.72 27.45
CA VAL A 35 -3.61 -1.79 26.08
C VAL A 35 -3.79 -3.18 25.45
N ILE A 36 -3.64 -4.24 26.25
CA ILE A 36 -3.64 -5.64 25.80
C ILE A 36 -4.98 -6.34 26.08
N GLY A 37 -5.85 -5.71 26.88
CA GLY A 37 -7.14 -6.27 27.29
C GLY A 37 -6.99 -7.54 28.13
N SER A 38 -5.94 -7.60 28.97
CA SER A 38 -5.65 -8.73 29.87
C SER A 38 -5.91 -8.33 31.32
N ARG A 39 -6.26 -9.29 32.19
CA ARG A 39 -6.37 -9.02 33.63
C ARG A 39 -4.98 -8.90 34.24
N PRO A 40 -4.81 -8.15 35.34
CA PRO A 40 -3.52 -8.04 36.03
C PRO A 40 -2.93 -9.40 36.45
N SER A 41 -3.78 -10.39 36.75
CA SER A 41 -3.40 -11.78 37.06
C SER A 41 -2.71 -12.48 35.89
N ASP A 42 -3.08 -12.15 34.66
CA ASP A 42 -2.57 -12.80 33.44
C ASP A 42 -1.19 -12.25 33.04
N LEU A 43 -0.73 -11.20 33.74
CA LEU A 43 0.58 -10.59 33.57
C LEU A 43 1.62 -11.17 34.54
N GLU A 44 1.25 -12.07 35.45
CA GLU A 44 2.21 -12.67 36.39
C GLU A 44 3.31 -13.44 35.65
N SER A 45 2.95 -14.18 34.59
CA SER A 45 3.90 -14.87 33.70
C SER A 45 4.90 -13.95 33.00
N LEU A 46 4.60 -12.65 32.93
CA LEU A 46 5.47 -11.63 32.33
C LEU A 46 6.70 -11.34 33.18
N PHE A 47 6.53 -11.41 34.49
CA PHE A 47 7.54 -11.05 35.49
C PHE A 47 8.31 -12.27 36.01
N GLU A 48 8.02 -13.45 35.48
CA GLU A 48 8.75 -14.69 35.79
C GLU A 48 10.05 -14.83 34.96
N GLY A 49 11.11 -15.33 35.59
CA GLY A 49 12.42 -15.60 34.95
C GLY A 49 13.30 -14.36 34.81
N ASP A 50 13.98 -14.21 33.66
CA ASP A 50 15.02 -13.18 33.40
C ASP A 50 14.46 -11.76 33.17
N PHE A 51 13.32 -11.39 33.78
CA PHE A 51 12.70 -10.07 33.60
C PHE A 51 13.66 -8.94 34.05
N ASP A 52 14.20 -9.03 35.27
CA ASP A 52 15.06 -7.99 35.84
C ASP A 52 16.36 -7.83 35.02
N GLU A 53 16.94 -8.93 34.55
CA GLU A 53 18.14 -8.88 33.70
C GLU A 53 17.83 -8.20 32.36
N ARG A 54 16.70 -8.55 31.73
CA ARG A 54 16.27 -7.95 30.45
C ARG A 54 15.95 -6.47 30.57
N VAL A 55 15.29 -6.04 31.65
CA VAL A 55 14.99 -4.64 31.91
C VAL A 55 16.25 -3.85 32.21
N THR A 56 17.16 -4.40 33.00
CA THR A 56 18.47 -3.76 33.29
C THR A 56 19.29 -3.60 32.02
N ARG A 57 19.33 -4.64 31.18
CA ARG A 57 19.98 -4.59 29.86
C ARG A 57 19.33 -3.54 28.95
N PHE A 58 18.01 -3.54 28.86
CA PHE A 58 17.26 -2.53 28.10
C PHE A 58 17.47 -1.11 28.62
N ALA A 59 17.60 -0.89 29.92
CA ALA A 59 17.83 0.42 30.49
C ALA A 59 19.26 0.94 30.24
N GLY A 60 20.25 0.05 30.23
CA GLY A 60 21.68 0.39 30.12
C GLY A 60 22.25 0.41 28.70
N GLU A 61 21.78 -0.44 27.78
CA GLU A 61 22.37 -0.57 26.44
C GLU A 61 21.79 0.43 25.43
N GLY A 62 22.63 1.11 24.65
CA GLY A 62 22.18 1.95 23.54
C GLY A 62 21.72 1.11 22.33
N GLY A 63 20.45 1.24 21.95
CA GLY A 63 19.88 0.58 20.76
C GLY A 63 19.32 -0.82 21.06
N GLY A 64 17.99 -0.90 21.17
CA GLY A 64 17.23 -2.13 21.40
C GLY A 64 15.75 -1.80 21.60
N VAL A 65 14.86 -2.67 21.14
CA VAL A 65 13.40 -2.53 21.31
C VAL A 65 12.93 -3.65 22.22
N LEU A 66 12.11 -3.33 23.23
CA LEU A 66 11.51 -4.33 24.09
C LEU A 66 10.13 -4.69 23.53
N TYR A 67 9.94 -5.95 23.15
CA TYR A 67 8.66 -6.43 22.61
C TYR A 67 7.89 -7.17 23.71
N VAL A 68 6.65 -6.77 23.95
CA VAL A 68 5.70 -7.49 24.80
C VAL A 68 4.72 -8.23 23.89
N VAL A 69 4.78 -9.56 23.88
CA VAL A 69 3.98 -10.40 23.00
C VAL A 69 2.91 -11.13 23.80
N LYS A 70 1.65 -10.97 23.38
CA LYS A 70 0.53 -11.83 23.76
C LYS A 70 0.38 -12.91 22.71
N ALA A 71 0.56 -14.16 23.08
CA ALA A 71 0.39 -15.33 22.20
C ALA A 71 -0.76 -16.22 22.68
N LYS A 72 -1.40 -16.93 21.75
CA LYS A 72 -2.31 -18.04 22.08
C LYS A 72 -1.50 -19.24 22.54
N ASP A 73 -1.92 -19.89 23.61
CA ASP A 73 -1.29 -21.14 24.05
C ASP A 73 -1.78 -22.29 23.18
N GLU A 74 -0.87 -23.03 22.52
CA GLU A 74 -1.22 -24.15 21.62
C GLU A 74 -1.37 -25.49 22.37
N VAL A 75 -1.08 -25.53 23.68
CA VAL A 75 -0.86 -26.79 24.43
C VAL A 75 -2.15 -27.38 25.04
N GLU A 76 -3.20 -26.59 25.21
CA GLU A 76 -4.51 -27.09 25.69
C GLU A 76 -5.58 -26.81 24.65
N GLY A 77 -6.35 -27.83 24.28
CA GLY A 77 -7.41 -27.78 23.26
C GLY A 77 -8.62 -26.88 23.58
N ASP A 78 -8.41 -25.82 24.37
CA ASP A 78 -9.39 -24.81 24.72
C ASP A 78 -8.82 -23.43 24.34
N CYS A 79 -9.38 -22.80 23.30
CA CYS A 79 -8.91 -21.53 22.69
C CYS A 79 -9.06 -20.28 23.59
N ARG A 80 -8.93 -20.40 24.91
CA ARG A 80 -9.22 -19.31 25.88
C ARG A 80 -8.04 -18.86 26.73
N ASN A 81 -6.91 -19.59 26.71
CA ASN A 81 -5.73 -19.21 27.49
C ASN A 81 -4.73 -18.44 26.61
N PHE A 82 -4.35 -17.24 27.07
CA PHE A 82 -3.36 -16.39 26.42
C PHE A 82 -2.12 -16.29 27.32
N LEU A 83 -0.94 -16.48 26.73
CA LEU A 83 0.32 -16.27 27.42
C LEU A 83 0.89 -14.90 27.03
N VAL A 84 1.30 -14.10 28.02
CA VAL A 84 2.00 -12.83 27.80
C VAL A 84 3.48 -13.01 28.15
N LYS A 85 4.36 -12.74 27.18
CA LYS A 85 5.82 -12.89 27.30
C LYS A 85 6.54 -11.61 26.87
N ILE A 86 7.66 -11.31 27.53
CA ILE A 86 8.59 -10.26 27.10
C ILE A 86 9.71 -10.88 26.29
N ILE A 87 9.98 -10.27 25.14
CA ILE A 87 11.10 -10.59 24.26
C ILE A 87 11.93 -9.31 24.10
N TYR A 88 13.13 -9.31 24.65
CA TYR A 88 14.13 -8.30 24.34
C TYR A 88 14.93 -8.76 23.12
N SER A 89 14.85 -8.02 22.02
CA SER A 89 15.56 -8.36 20.78
C SER A 89 15.89 -7.10 19.99
N GLN A 90 16.98 -7.14 19.23
CA GLN A 90 17.30 -6.10 18.24
C GLN A 90 16.44 -6.22 16.97
N THR A 91 15.85 -7.40 16.73
CA THR A 91 14.96 -7.67 15.60
C THR A 91 13.60 -8.16 16.09
N GLY A 92 12.52 -7.63 15.51
CA GLY A 92 11.17 -8.12 15.79
C GLY A 92 10.97 -9.54 15.26
N SER A 93 10.16 -10.33 15.95
CA SER A 93 9.75 -11.68 15.53
C SER A 93 8.23 -11.72 15.36
N TYR A 94 7.77 -12.30 14.24
CA TYR A 94 6.36 -12.53 13.94
C TYR A 94 6.08 -14.04 13.93
N MET A 95 5.08 -14.48 14.68
CA MET A 95 4.54 -15.84 14.62
C MET A 95 3.02 -15.78 14.54
N THR A 96 2.41 -16.74 13.85
CA THR A 96 0.94 -16.82 13.69
C THR A 96 0.19 -16.96 15.02
N SER A 97 0.85 -17.48 16.05
CA SER A 97 0.31 -17.58 17.42
C SER A 97 0.30 -16.23 18.17
N HIS A 98 1.02 -15.20 17.68
CA HIS A 98 1.04 -13.87 18.30
C HIS A 98 -0.28 -13.14 17.99
N VAL A 99 -1.02 -12.79 19.02
CA VAL A 99 -2.26 -12.00 18.94
C VAL A 99 -1.95 -10.51 18.96
N LEU A 100 -0.97 -10.10 19.76
CA LEU A 100 -0.59 -8.70 19.90
C LEU A 100 0.88 -8.60 20.28
N THR A 101 1.60 -7.71 19.62
CA THR A 101 3.00 -7.40 19.91
C THR A 101 3.13 -5.91 20.17
N LEU A 102 3.40 -5.53 21.41
CA LEU A 102 3.67 -4.14 21.79
C LEU A 102 5.17 -3.88 21.73
N ALA A 103 5.60 -2.98 20.86
CA ALA A 103 6.99 -2.55 20.75
C ALA A 103 7.23 -1.31 21.63
N LEU A 104 8.20 -1.41 22.53
CA LEU A 104 8.65 -0.35 23.44
C LEU A 104 9.99 0.18 22.96
N ILE A 105 9.99 1.41 22.44
CA ILE A 105 11.14 2.04 21.80
C ILE A 105 11.65 3.17 22.69
N LYS A 106 12.95 3.17 23.02
CA LYS A 106 13.56 4.26 23.81
C LYS A 106 13.82 5.48 22.95
N ARG A 107 13.59 6.67 23.51
CA ARG A 107 13.97 7.95 22.89
C ARG A 107 15.44 8.32 23.06
N GLY A 108 16.08 7.80 24.10
CA GLY A 108 17.48 8.01 24.44
C GLY A 108 18.26 6.70 24.49
N ALA A 109 19.58 6.78 24.61
CA ALA A 109 20.45 5.62 24.73
C ALA A 109 20.19 4.84 26.04
N THR A 110 19.94 5.55 27.14
CA THR A 110 19.67 4.99 28.46
C THR A 110 18.36 5.52 29.04
N LEU A 111 17.79 4.80 30.01
CA LEU A 111 16.64 5.27 30.79
C LEU A 111 17.11 5.98 32.05
N ASP A 112 16.52 7.15 32.32
CA ASP A 112 16.74 7.92 33.53
C ASP A 112 15.66 7.57 34.57
N PRO A 113 16.04 7.08 35.77
CA PRO A 113 15.07 6.72 36.81
C PRO A 113 14.36 7.94 37.44
N THR A 114 14.86 9.16 37.25
CA THR A 114 14.29 10.37 37.85
C THR A 114 13.22 11.05 36.98
N THR A 115 13.16 10.71 35.69
CA THR A 115 12.16 11.24 34.77
C THR A 115 11.06 10.22 34.47
N PRO A 116 9.80 10.64 34.24
CA PRO A 116 8.72 9.69 33.97
C PRO A 116 8.98 8.80 32.75
N LEU A 117 8.79 7.48 32.86
CA LEU A 117 9.02 6.54 31.75
C LEU A 117 8.17 6.86 30.51
N ALA A 118 6.97 7.42 30.70
CA ALA A 118 6.08 7.81 29.61
C ALA A 118 6.69 8.88 28.66
N THR A 119 7.62 9.72 29.13
CA THR A 119 8.27 10.72 28.27
C THR A 119 9.51 10.18 27.58
N GLN A 120 10.03 9.04 28.03
CA GLN A 120 11.25 8.40 27.55
C GLN A 120 10.99 7.24 26.59
N LEU A 121 9.77 6.70 26.57
CA LEU A 121 9.37 5.53 25.77
C LEU A 121 8.33 5.92 24.69
N HIS A 122 8.46 5.31 23.51
CA HIS A 122 7.42 5.25 22.49
C HIS A 122 6.80 3.86 22.49
N PHE A 123 5.48 3.81 22.28
CA PHE A 123 4.71 2.58 22.23
C PHE A 123 4.17 2.44 20.82
N LEU A 124 4.43 1.29 20.20
CA LEU A 124 3.83 0.92 18.93
C LEU A 124 3.12 -0.41 19.08
N ASN A 125 1.81 -0.40 18.90
CA ASN A 125 1.02 -1.61 18.91
C ASN A 125 1.07 -2.27 17.52
N LEU A 126 1.63 -3.47 17.46
CA LEU A 126 1.68 -4.30 16.26
C LEU A 126 0.69 -5.45 16.46
N PHE A 127 -0.46 -5.37 15.81
CA PHE A 127 -1.45 -6.44 15.87
C PHE A 127 -0.93 -7.69 15.15
N GLY A 128 -1.20 -8.86 15.70
CA GLY A 128 -0.90 -10.15 15.11
C GLY A 128 -2.15 -11.02 15.00
N GLY A 129 -2.10 -12.07 14.19
CA GLY A 129 -3.20 -13.00 14.01
C GLY A 129 -3.04 -13.87 12.77
N GLU A 130 -4.12 -14.54 12.37
CA GLU A 130 -4.18 -15.27 11.08
C GLU A 130 -4.21 -14.31 9.89
N GLU A 131 -4.70 -13.07 10.08
CA GLU A 131 -4.69 -12.04 9.05
C GLU A 131 -3.30 -11.40 8.91
N THR A 132 -2.93 -11.06 7.67
CA THR A 132 -1.62 -10.48 7.38
C THR A 132 -1.44 -9.09 8.04
N PRO A 133 -0.26 -8.75 8.58
CA PRO A 133 -0.05 -7.50 9.32
C PRO A 133 -0.07 -6.24 8.44
N TYR A 134 -0.25 -6.38 7.12
CA TYR A 134 -0.16 -5.29 6.15
C TYR A 134 -1.19 -4.19 6.40
N GLU A 135 -2.41 -4.52 6.80
CA GLU A 135 -3.46 -3.54 7.13
C GLU A 135 -3.06 -2.68 8.33
N SER A 136 -2.59 -3.33 9.40
CA SER A 136 -2.15 -2.63 10.61
C SER A 136 -0.93 -1.75 10.32
N LEU A 137 0.03 -2.24 9.54
CA LEU A 137 1.20 -1.45 9.11
C LEU A 137 0.78 -0.28 8.23
N HIS A 138 -0.15 -0.49 7.29
CA HIS A 138 -0.69 0.58 6.46
C HIS A 138 -1.34 1.67 7.33
N ALA A 139 -2.17 1.29 8.31
CA ALA A 139 -2.81 2.24 9.22
C ALA A 139 -1.79 3.05 10.04
N VAL A 140 -0.75 2.40 10.58
CA VAL A 140 0.32 3.09 11.33
C VAL A 140 1.03 4.12 10.46
N VAL A 141 1.35 3.78 9.21
CA VAL A 141 2.05 4.69 8.28
C VAL A 141 1.12 5.79 7.79
N SER A 142 -0.05 5.44 7.28
CA SER A 142 -1.02 6.34 6.62
C SER A 142 -1.69 7.29 7.61
N CYS A 143 -2.09 6.81 8.78
CA CYS A 143 -2.83 7.58 9.77
C CYS A 143 -1.94 8.15 10.89
N GLY A 144 -0.83 7.49 11.22
CA GLY A 144 0.06 7.91 12.30
C GLY A 144 1.25 8.72 11.80
N VAL A 145 2.20 8.04 11.15
CA VAL A 145 3.53 8.60 10.86
C VAL A 145 3.46 9.70 9.80
N LYS A 146 2.74 9.50 8.70
CA LYS A 146 2.65 10.45 7.58
C LYS A 146 1.99 11.78 8.00
N PRO A 147 0.80 11.80 8.65
CA PRO A 147 0.20 13.06 9.09
C PRO A 147 1.04 13.80 10.12
N TRP A 148 1.71 13.08 11.03
CA TRP A 148 2.63 13.68 11.99
C TRP A 148 3.84 14.33 11.32
N PHE A 149 4.43 13.66 10.32
CA PHE A 149 5.50 14.22 9.50
C PHE A 149 5.04 15.46 8.74
N ASP A 150 3.85 15.42 8.12
CA ASP A 150 3.28 16.57 7.41
C ASP A 150 3.02 17.75 8.35
N ALA A 151 2.52 17.51 9.57
CA ALA A 151 2.33 18.53 10.59
C ALA A 151 3.66 19.13 11.06
N PHE A 152 4.69 18.31 11.26
CA PHE A 152 6.03 18.78 11.63
C PHE A 152 6.65 19.65 10.53
N VAL A 153 6.54 19.23 9.27
CA VAL A 153 6.96 20.02 8.10
C VAL A 153 6.18 21.33 8.02
N GLY A 154 4.86 21.29 8.24
CA GLY A 154 4.00 22.46 8.25
C GLY A 154 4.36 23.47 9.35
N ALA A 155 4.66 22.99 10.57
CA ALA A 155 5.06 23.83 11.70
C ALA A 155 6.44 24.49 11.52
N ARG A 156 7.37 23.85 10.79
CA ARG A 156 8.67 24.44 10.43
C ARG A 156 8.62 25.36 9.21
N GLY A 157 7.55 25.31 8.42
CA GLY A 157 7.42 25.91 7.08
C GLY A 157 7.22 27.43 7.00
N GLY A 158 7.92 28.22 7.83
CA GLY A 158 7.93 29.69 7.76
C GLY A 158 9.32 30.34 7.82
N GLY A 159 10.37 29.60 8.14
CA GLY A 159 11.74 30.11 8.25
C GLY A 159 12.59 29.84 7.02
N LYS A 160 13.12 30.89 6.39
CA LYS A 160 14.12 30.84 5.30
C LYS A 160 15.44 30.21 5.81
N GLU A 161 15.61 28.89 5.76
CA GLU A 161 16.95 28.27 5.91
C GLU A 161 17.12 27.01 5.06
N GLY A 162 18.19 27.00 4.24
CA GLY A 162 18.84 25.79 3.69
C GLY A 162 18.26 25.21 2.39
N GLY A 163 18.96 25.39 1.27
CA GLY A 163 18.62 24.83 -0.05
C GLY A 163 18.58 23.30 -0.13
N ASP A 164 19.24 22.58 0.79
CA ASP A 164 19.23 21.10 0.86
C ASP A 164 17.95 20.54 1.53
N THR A 165 17.43 21.23 2.55
CA THR A 165 16.19 20.86 3.26
C THR A 165 14.98 20.87 2.32
N LYS A 166 15.02 21.72 1.28
CA LYS A 166 13.97 21.85 0.26
C LYS A 166 13.85 20.65 -0.67
N MET A 167 14.92 19.89 -0.92
CA MET A 167 14.88 18.71 -1.80
C MET A 167 14.58 17.42 -1.01
N GLY A 168 15.01 17.34 0.25
CA GLY A 168 14.77 16.17 1.11
C GLY A 168 13.30 15.98 1.48
N ILE A 169 12.59 17.05 1.86
CA ILE A 169 11.19 16.96 2.33
C ILE A 169 10.25 16.41 1.23
N PRO A 170 10.24 16.94 -0.01
CA PRO A 170 9.41 16.39 -1.08
C PRO A 170 9.76 14.93 -1.42
N MET A 171 11.05 14.57 -1.36
CA MET A 171 11.50 13.20 -1.60
C MET A 171 11.00 12.23 -0.52
N THR A 172 11.06 12.63 0.76
CA THR A 172 10.52 11.84 1.88
C THR A 172 9.00 11.71 1.79
N LYS A 173 8.28 12.77 1.38
CA LYS A 173 6.83 12.67 1.12
C LYS A 173 6.52 11.68 0.00
N LYS A 174 7.30 11.69 -1.10
CA LYS A 174 7.18 10.70 -2.17
C LYS A 174 7.40 9.28 -1.61
N LYS A 175 8.43 9.06 -0.80
CA LYS A 175 8.68 7.73 -0.18
C LYS A 175 7.57 7.28 0.78
N PHE A 176 6.96 8.18 1.55
CA PHE A 176 5.80 7.84 2.38
C PHE A 176 4.61 7.41 1.51
N ALA A 177 4.34 8.14 0.42
CA ALA A 177 3.29 7.77 -0.52
C ALA A 177 3.58 6.43 -1.24
N GLU A 178 4.83 6.19 -1.66
CA GLU A 178 5.26 4.91 -2.25
C GLU A 178 5.12 3.75 -1.27
N LEU A 179 5.49 3.95 -0.01
CA LEU A 179 5.39 2.93 1.04
C LEU A 179 3.93 2.62 1.38
N GLU A 180 3.11 3.64 1.57
CA GLU A 180 1.67 3.52 1.79
C GLU A 180 1.02 2.73 0.65
N LEU A 181 1.31 3.11 -0.59
CA LEU A 181 0.83 2.40 -1.77
C LEU A 181 1.30 0.93 -1.79
N SER A 182 2.56 0.68 -1.47
CA SER A 182 3.10 -0.68 -1.44
C SER A 182 2.45 -1.55 -0.36
N LEU A 183 2.18 -0.99 0.83
CA LEU A 183 1.47 -1.67 1.90
C LEU A 183 0.01 -1.91 1.53
N LEU A 184 -0.64 -0.94 0.88
CA LEU A 184 -2.00 -1.07 0.37
C LEU A 184 -2.08 -2.16 -0.70
N HIS A 185 -1.09 -2.26 -1.59
CA HIS A 185 -1.02 -3.35 -2.58
C HIS A 185 -0.92 -4.72 -1.92
N LEU A 186 -0.15 -4.85 -0.84
CA LEU A 186 -0.02 -6.09 -0.08
C LEU A 186 -1.31 -6.42 0.70
N GLN A 187 -2.00 -5.41 1.23
CA GLN A 187 -3.31 -5.60 1.88
C GLN A 187 -4.40 -6.01 0.86
N GLN A 188 -4.39 -5.40 -0.32
CA GLN A 188 -5.31 -5.71 -1.41
C GLN A 188 -4.93 -6.99 -2.17
N ASN A 189 -4.03 -7.81 -1.61
CA ASN A 189 -3.48 -8.98 -2.26
C ASN A 189 -4.59 -9.76 -2.96
N VAL A 190 -4.47 -9.78 -4.28
CA VAL A 190 -5.00 -10.87 -5.08
C VAL A 190 -4.20 -12.08 -4.65
N GLU A 191 -4.62 -12.75 -3.58
CA GLU A 191 -4.02 -14.03 -3.21
C GLU A 191 -4.36 -15.02 -4.31
N ILE A 192 -3.42 -15.14 -5.24
CA ILE A 192 -3.37 -16.30 -6.12
C ILE A 192 -2.99 -17.45 -5.21
N PRO A 193 -3.86 -18.48 -5.05
CA PRO A 193 -3.59 -19.54 -4.10
C PRO A 193 -2.24 -20.19 -4.37
N GLU A 194 -1.35 -20.21 -3.38
CA GLU A 194 -0.08 -20.93 -3.51
C GLU A 194 -0.37 -22.44 -3.59
N THR A 195 -0.14 -23.01 -4.77
CA THR A 195 -0.33 -24.45 -4.97
C THR A 195 0.87 -25.19 -4.41
N HIS A 196 0.61 -26.05 -3.43
CA HIS A 196 1.60 -26.99 -2.91
C HIS A 196 1.25 -28.40 -3.40
N LEU A 197 2.13 -28.99 -4.21
CA LEU A 197 1.94 -30.36 -4.70
C LEU A 197 2.21 -31.38 -3.57
N THR A 198 1.18 -32.09 -3.13
CA THR A 198 1.28 -33.11 -2.08
C THR A 198 2.06 -34.36 -2.54
N ILE A 199 3.27 -34.53 -2.03
CA ILE A 199 4.14 -35.66 -2.35
C ILE A 199 3.90 -36.81 -1.36
N HIS A 200 3.95 -38.05 -1.85
CA HIS A 200 3.79 -39.22 -0.97
C HIS A 200 5.06 -39.43 -0.13
N PRO A 201 4.98 -39.67 1.20
CA PRO A 201 6.16 -39.76 2.08
C PRO A 201 7.19 -40.81 1.68
N VAL A 202 6.76 -41.94 1.12
CA VAL A 202 7.66 -43.00 0.59
C VAL A 202 8.52 -42.49 -0.57
N ILE A 203 7.96 -41.64 -1.44
CA ILE A 203 8.70 -41.05 -2.56
C ILE A 203 9.67 -40.01 -2.03
N GLN A 204 9.21 -39.15 -1.11
CA GLN A 204 10.05 -38.13 -0.48
C GLN A 204 11.31 -38.75 0.19
N ARG A 205 11.11 -39.79 1.02
CA ARG A 205 12.23 -40.51 1.65
C ARG A 205 13.19 -41.16 0.64
N ALA A 206 12.67 -41.67 -0.47
CA ALA A 206 13.49 -42.29 -1.49
C ALA A 206 14.30 -41.26 -2.30
N VAL A 207 13.75 -40.04 -2.52
CA VAL A 207 14.51 -38.92 -3.10
C VAL A 207 15.58 -38.43 -2.12
N GLU A 208 15.25 -38.25 -0.84
CA GLU A 208 16.22 -37.85 0.19
C GLU A 208 17.39 -38.84 0.31
N GLN A 209 17.12 -40.15 0.25
CA GLN A 209 18.16 -41.18 0.25
C GLN A 209 19.06 -41.12 -0.99
N ALA A 210 18.49 -40.88 -2.16
CA ALA A 210 19.27 -40.74 -3.39
C ALA A 210 20.14 -39.47 -3.37
N GLN A 211 19.59 -38.35 -2.91
CA GLN A 211 20.31 -37.10 -2.74
C GLN A 211 21.45 -37.21 -1.71
N ALA A 212 21.22 -37.88 -0.58
CA ALA A 212 22.25 -38.15 0.42
C ALA A 212 23.40 -39.02 -0.13
N ALA A 213 23.10 -39.90 -1.09
CA ALA A 213 24.09 -40.71 -1.79
C ALA A 213 24.76 -39.99 -2.98
N GLY A 214 24.39 -38.74 -3.28
CA GLY A 214 24.86 -37.99 -4.44
C GLY A 214 24.43 -38.60 -5.78
N ALA A 215 23.38 -39.43 -5.78
CA ALA A 215 22.87 -40.14 -6.93
C ALA A 215 21.50 -39.58 -7.36
N ARG A 216 21.16 -39.72 -8.65
CA ARG A 216 19.82 -39.36 -9.12
C ARG A 216 18.77 -40.33 -8.53
N PRO A 217 17.58 -39.83 -8.14
CA PRO A 217 16.50 -40.68 -7.68
C PRO A 217 16.07 -41.65 -8.77
N ASN A 218 16.16 -42.94 -8.46
CA ASN A 218 15.81 -44.03 -9.37
C ASN A 218 14.77 -44.95 -8.73
N LEU A 219 13.95 -45.61 -9.55
CA LEU A 219 12.91 -46.56 -9.10
C LEU A 219 13.44 -47.70 -8.20
N SER A 220 14.74 -47.99 -8.24
CA SER A 220 15.40 -48.99 -7.39
C SER A 220 15.40 -48.65 -5.90
N HIS A 221 15.21 -47.37 -5.53
CA HIS A 221 15.18 -46.93 -4.13
C HIS A 221 13.83 -47.19 -3.46
N ILE A 222 12.79 -47.52 -4.23
CA ILE A 222 11.48 -47.90 -3.70
C ILE A 222 11.40 -49.42 -3.63
N PRO A 223 10.96 -50.02 -2.49
CA PRO A 223 10.81 -51.47 -2.40
C PRO A 223 9.86 -52.02 -3.49
N ALA A 224 10.26 -53.12 -4.13
CA ALA A 224 9.48 -53.75 -5.21
C ALA A 224 8.08 -54.19 -4.78
N LYS A 225 7.89 -54.50 -3.48
CA LYS A 225 6.58 -54.82 -2.90
C LYS A 225 5.61 -53.63 -2.93
N THR A 226 6.10 -52.43 -2.64
CA THR A 226 5.31 -51.18 -2.68
C THR A 226 5.08 -50.68 -4.10
N LEU A 227 6.03 -50.90 -5.03
CA LEU A 227 5.86 -50.51 -6.45
C LEU A 227 4.71 -51.24 -7.15
N ASN A 228 4.43 -52.48 -6.74
CA ASN A 228 3.36 -53.30 -7.31
C ASN A 228 2.06 -53.26 -6.48
N ASP A 229 2.03 -52.51 -5.38
CA ASP A 229 0.86 -52.40 -4.52
C ASP A 229 -0.21 -51.51 -5.17
N SER A 230 -1.40 -52.07 -5.36
CA SER A 230 -2.52 -51.37 -5.98
C SER A 230 -3.03 -50.21 -5.13
N THR A 231 -2.91 -50.28 -3.79
CA THR A 231 -3.37 -49.23 -2.87
C THR A 231 -2.46 -48.02 -2.92
N PHE A 232 -1.14 -48.23 -2.88
CA PHE A 232 -0.13 -47.19 -3.10
C PHE A 232 -0.31 -46.49 -4.44
N LEU A 233 -0.41 -47.25 -5.54
CA LEU A 233 -0.58 -46.69 -6.87
C LEU A 233 -1.91 -45.92 -7.03
N ASN A 234 -2.98 -46.33 -6.35
CA ASN A 234 -4.25 -45.60 -6.32
C ASN A 234 -4.12 -44.28 -5.56
N THR A 235 -3.35 -44.27 -4.47
CA THR A 235 -3.03 -43.06 -3.70
C THR A 235 -2.24 -42.07 -4.56
N LEU A 236 -1.17 -42.51 -5.23
CA LEU A 236 -0.42 -41.66 -6.16
C LEU A 236 -1.31 -41.08 -7.27
N HIS A 237 -2.19 -41.91 -7.84
CA HIS A 237 -3.14 -41.44 -8.86
C HIS A 237 -4.12 -40.39 -8.31
N SER A 238 -4.60 -40.54 -7.07
CA SER A 238 -5.43 -39.52 -6.41
C SER A 238 -4.69 -38.19 -6.19
N HIS A 239 -3.41 -38.24 -5.81
CA HIS A 239 -2.57 -37.04 -5.67
C HIS A 239 -2.40 -36.33 -7.01
N VAL A 240 -2.09 -37.06 -8.08
CA VAL A 240 -2.00 -36.49 -9.45
C VAL A 240 -3.33 -35.82 -9.85
N ASN A 241 -4.48 -36.44 -9.57
CA ASN A 241 -5.78 -35.82 -9.84
C ASN A 241 -6.03 -34.56 -9.00
N SER A 242 -5.58 -34.55 -7.74
CA SER A 242 -5.63 -33.35 -6.89
C SER A 242 -4.74 -32.24 -7.45
N TRP A 243 -3.52 -32.58 -7.88
CA TRP A 243 -2.59 -31.63 -8.51
C TRP A 243 -3.19 -30.99 -9.77
N ILE A 244 -3.84 -31.79 -10.65
CA ILE A 244 -4.54 -31.25 -11.83
C ILE A 244 -5.59 -30.22 -11.42
N LYS A 245 -6.41 -30.50 -10.40
CA LYS A 245 -7.42 -29.57 -9.91
C LYS A 245 -6.82 -28.30 -9.33
N SER A 246 -5.77 -28.41 -8.52
CA SER A 246 -5.07 -27.27 -7.93
C SER A 246 -4.42 -26.38 -9.00
N ILE A 247 -3.75 -26.98 -9.99
CA ILE A 247 -3.14 -26.24 -11.10
C ILE A 247 -4.24 -25.59 -11.96
N GLN A 248 -5.32 -26.32 -12.27
CA GLN A 248 -6.46 -25.76 -13.01
C GLN A 248 -7.14 -24.59 -12.31
N ALA A 249 -7.18 -24.58 -10.98
CA ALA A 249 -7.72 -23.46 -10.21
C ALA A 249 -6.93 -22.17 -10.46
N VAL A 250 -5.60 -22.28 -10.59
CA VAL A 250 -4.72 -21.13 -10.90
C VAL A 250 -4.74 -20.80 -12.40
N THR A 251 -4.64 -21.78 -13.29
CA THR A 251 -4.57 -21.53 -14.74
C THR A 251 -5.87 -20.97 -15.33
N LYS A 252 -7.01 -21.23 -14.68
CA LYS A 252 -8.32 -20.68 -15.05
C LYS A 252 -8.70 -19.42 -14.24
N LEU A 253 -7.83 -18.98 -13.33
CA LEU A 253 -8.08 -17.80 -12.53
C LEU A 253 -8.16 -16.58 -13.45
N THR A 254 -9.29 -15.89 -13.42
CA THR A 254 -9.48 -14.65 -14.16
C THR A 254 -10.09 -13.61 -13.25
N ARG A 255 -9.69 -12.37 -13.46
CA ARG A 255 -10.17 -11.21 -12.74
C ARG A 255 -10.95 -10.31 -13.69
N ASP A 256 -12.03 -9.70 -13.18
CA ASP A 256 -12.73 -8.60 -13.85
C ASP A 256 -12.04 -7.27 -13.60
N VAL A 257 -11.78 -6.54 -14.69
CA VAL A 257 -11.04 -5.27 -14.68
C VAL A 257 -11.93 -4.12 -14.21
N ALA A 258 -13.24 -4.18 -14.47
CA ALA A 258 -14.16 -3.08 -14.18
C ALA A 258 -14.35 -2.85 -12.66
N SER A 259 -14.35 -3.93 -11.88
CA SER A 259 -14.59 -3.89 -10.43
C SER A 259 -13.40 -3.36 -9.60
N GLY A 260 -12.17 -3.43 -10.13
CA GLY A 260 -10.94 -3.12 -9.38
C GLY A 260 -10.27 -1.78 -9.72
N THR A 261 -9.17 -1.48 -9.02
CA THR A 261 -8.23 -0.39 -9.38
C THR A 261 -7.28 -0.83 -10.51
N ALA A 262 -6.61 0.13 -11.14
CA ALA A 262 -5.63 -0.21 -12.18
C ALA A 262 -4.42 -0.98 -11.61
N SER A 263 -3.99 -0.62 -10.38
CA SER A 263 -2.88 -1.30 -9.70
C SER A 263 -3.18 -2.78 -9.44
N GLN A 264 -4.41 -3.09 -9.07
CA GLN A 264 -4.85 -4.45 -8.81
C GLN A 264 -4.84 -5.34 -10.07
N GLU A 265 -5.20 -4.80 -11.24
CA GLU A 265 -5.11 -5.52 -12.51
C GLU A 265 -3.65 -5.77 -12.91
N ILE A 266 -2.77 -4.77 -12.77
CA ILE A 266 -1.33 -4.89 -13.07
C ILE A 266 -0.70 -5.96 -12.18
N ASN A 267 -0.95 -5.88 -10.86
CA ASN A 267 -0.40 -6.81 -9.88
C ASN A 267 -0.97 -8.23 -10.05
N PHE A 268 -2.22 -8.39 -10.48
CA PHE A 268 -2.81 -9.69 -10.79
C PHE A 268 -1.96 -10.45 -11.82
N TRP A 269 -1.64 -9.82 -12.95
CA TRP A 269 -0.89 -10.49 -14.01
C TRP A 269 0.57 -10.75 -13.65
N LEU A 270 1.23 -9.83 -12.94
CA LEU A 270 2.59 -10.02 -12.44
C LEU A 270 2.66 -11.15 -11.40
N SER A 271 1.67 -11.23 -10.51
CA SER A 271 1.59 -12.30 -9.50
C SER A 271 1.24 -13.64 -10.14
N LEU A 272 0.38 -13.65 -11.17
CA LEU A 272 0.01 -14.87 -11.88
C LEU A 272 1.20 -15.47 -12.63
N GLU A 273 2.08 -14.65 -13.21
CA GLU A 273 3.33 -15.13 -13.82
C GLU A 273 4.20 -15.84 -12.79
N ARG A 274 4.45 -15.21 -11.63
CA ARG A 274 5.24 -15.80 -10.55
C ARG A 274 4.63 -17.10 -10.02
N ALA A 275 3.30 -17.14 -9.86
CA ALA A 275 2.61 -18.33 -9.39
C ALA A 275 2.71 -19.50 -10.40
N LEU A 276 2.55 -19.21 -11.70
CA LEU A 276 2.69 -20.21 -12.76
C LEU A 276 4.14 -20.69 -12.90
N GLU A 277 5.14 -19.79 -12.77
CA GLU A 277 6.56 -20.15 -12.74
C GLU A 277 6.90 -21.04 -11.53
N ALA A 278 6.34 -20.74 -10.35
CA ALA A 278 6.50 -21.55 -9.15
C ALA A 278 5.88 -22.95 -9.33
N ILE A 279 4.67 -23.04 -9.92
CA ILE A 279 4.05 -24.31 -10.30
C ILE A 279 4.94 -25.09 -11.26
N GLU A 280 5.48 -24.43 -12.29
CA GLU A 280 6.36 -25.06 -13.26
C GLU A 280 7.65 -25.58 -12.60
N ALA A 281 8.23 -24.83 -11.66
CA ALA A 281 9.37 -25.28 -10.88
C ALA A 281 9.04 -26.51 -10.02
N GLN A 282 7.90 -26.52 -9.33
CA GLN A 282 7.44 -27.70 -8.57
C GLN A 282 7.19 -28.90 -9.48
N LEU A 283 6.65 -28.70 -10.69
CA LEU A 283 6.42 -29.77 -11.67
C LEU A 283 7.73 -30.42 -12.16
N ARG A 284 8.80 -29.64 -12.20
CA ARG A 284 10.15 -30.09 -12.61
C ARG A 284 10.94 -30.75 -11.47
N SER A 285 10.40 -30.76 -10.25
CA SER A 285 11.04 -31.38 -9.08
C SER A 285 11.29 -32.89 -9.28
N GLU A 286 12.32 -33.41 -8.61
CA GLU A 286 12.69 -34.83 -8.75
C GLU A 286 11.61 -35.75 -8.14
N GLU A 287 10.93 -35.29 -7.10
CA GLU A 287 9.86 -35.98 -6.40
C GLU A 287 8.63 -36.20 -7.30
N VAL A 288 8.22 -35.15 -8.04
CA VAL A 288 7.10 -35.23 -8.99
C VAL A 288 7.47 -36.13 -10.18
N ASN A 289 8.69 -36.01 -10.71
CA ASN A 289 9.17 -36.88 -11.77
C ASN A 289 9.20 -38.35 -11.34
N MET A 290 9.67 -38.65 -10.11
CA MET A 290 9.71 -40.01 -9.59
C MET A 290 8.29 -40.58 -9.36
N MET A 291 7.33 -39.77 -8.92
CA MET A 291 5.92 -40.19 -8.84
C MET A 291 5.38 -40.57 -10.24
N MET A 292 5.70 -39.78 -11.26
CA MET A 292 5.29 -40.04 -12.63
C MET A 292 5.94 -41.30 -13.21
N ASP A 293 7.20 -41.56 -12.90
CA ASP A 293 7.90 -42.79 -13.30
C ASP A 293 7.30 -44.03 -12.64
N CYS A 294 6.90 -43.93 -11.36
CA CYS A 294 6.19 -45.02 -10.67
C CYS A 294 4.87 -45.38 -11.39
N LEU A 295 4.08 -44.37 -11.77
CA LEU A 295 2.83 -44.57 -12.49
C LEU A 295 3.04 -45.13 -13.90
N ARG A 296 4.08 -44.68 -14.62
CA ARG A 296 4.48 -45.23 -15.93
C ARG A 296 4.90 -46.69 -15.83
N ASN A 297 5.75 -47.03 -14.86
CA ASN A 297 6.22 -48.40 -14.63
C ASN A 297 5.05 -49.35 -14.33
N ALA A 298 4.05 -48.88 -13.58
CA ALA A 298 2.83 -49.63 -13.30
C ALA A 298 1.81 -49.67 -14.46
N LYS A 299 2.19 -49.23 -15.67
CA LYS A 299 1.34 -49.16 -16.87
C LYS A 299 0.09 -48.26 -16.74
N ARG A 300 0.08 -47.31 -15.80
CA ARG A 300 -1.02 -46.36 -15.58
C ARG A 300 -0.85 -45.08 -16.43
N PHE A 301 -0.65 -45.26 -17.73
CA PHE A 301 -0.30 -44.17 -18.66
C PHE A 301 -1.34 -43.07 -18.77
N ARG A 302 -2.63 -43.38 -18.57
CA ARG A 302 -3.72 -42.40 -18.66
C ARG A 302 -3.53 -41.26 -17.67
N ALA A 303 -3.08 -41.55 -16.45
CA ALA A 303 -2.84 -40.53 -15.41
C ALA A 303 -1.69 -39.60 -15.79
N THR A 304 -0.60 -40.15 -16.33
CA THR A 304 0.60 -39.37 -16.72
C THR A 304 0.38 -38.54 -17.99
N VAL A 305 -0.41 -39.05 -18.94
CA VAL A 305 -0.73 -38.32 -20.19
C VAL A 305 -1.78 -37.23 -19.92
N SER A 306 -2.81 -37.53 -19.12
CA SER A 306 -3.83 -36.57 -18.68
C SER A 306 -3.22 -35.43 -17.89
N PHE A 307 -2.24 -35.68 -17.02
CA PHE A 307 -1.61 -34.61 -16.23
C PHE A 307 -0.99 -33.48 -17.07
N ILE A 308 -0.26 -33.81 -18.13
CA ILE A 308 0.41 -32.80 -18.97
C ILE A 308 -0.62 -32.07 -19.84
N ALA A 309 -1.64 -32.77 -20.34
CA ALA A 309 -2.64 -32.19 -21.23
C ALA A 309 -3.71 -31.37 -20.47
N ASP A 310 -4.13 -31.83 -19.29
CA ASP A 310 -5.30 -31.29 -18.60
C ASP A 310 -4.96 -30.11 -17.66
N THR A 311 -3.70 -29.86 -17.35
CA THR A 311 -3.31 -28.72 -16.49
C THR A 311 -3.54 -27.36 -17.16
N GLY A 312 -3.41 -27.30 -18.50
CA GLY A 312 -3.48 -26.03 -19.25
C GLY A 312 -2.34 -25.06 -18.90
N LEU A 313 -1.29 -25.53 -18.22
CA LEU A 313 -0.22 -24.69 -17.68
C LEU A 313 0.51 -23.93 -18.78
N LYS A 314 0.91 -24.62 -19.86
CA LYS A 314 1.63 -23.99 -20.99
C LYS A 314 0.83 -22.86 -21.64
N ASP A 315 -0.45 -23.11 -21.93
CA ASP A 315 -1.31 -22.11 -22.57
C ASP A 315 -1.53 -20.90 -21.65
N ALA A 316 -1.74 -21.13 -20.36
CA ALA A 316 -1.87 -20.07 -19.37
C ALA A 316 -0.58 -19.25 -19.23
N THR A 317 0.58 -19.89 -19.10
CA THR A 317 1.89 -19.22 -19.04
C THR A 317 2.15 -18.39 -20.29
N ASP A 318 1.86 -18.92 -21.48
CA ASP A 318 2.01 -18.18 -22.73
C ASP A 318 1.13 -16.93 -22.78
N ILE A 319 -0.13 -17.03 -22.34
CA ILE A 319 -1.06 -15.89 -22.28
C ILE A 319 -0.55 -14.84 -21.29
N VAL A 320 -0.18 -15.26 -20.09
CA VAL A 320 0.29 -14.36 -19.03
C VAL A 320 1.56 -13.65 -19.45
N HIS A 321 2.54 -14.36 -20.02
CA HIS A 321 3.78 -13.75 -20.50
C HIS A 321 3.52 -12.73 -21.61
N LYS A 322 2.59 -13.03 -22.52
CA LYS A 322 2.13 -12.10 -23.57
C LYS A 322 1.46 -10.85 -23.00
N TYR A 323 0.66 -10.98 -21.95
CA TYR A 323 -0.02 -9.85 -21.30
C TYR A 323 0.94 -9.03 -20.42
N ASN A 324 1.92 -9.68 -19.79
CA ASN A 324 2.94 -9.00 -18.99
C ASN A 324 3.91 -8.16 -19.82
N GLN A 325 3.94 -8.30 -21.14
CA GLN A 325 4.60 -7.31 -22.00
C GLN A 325 4.00 -5.89 -21.83
N LEU A 326 2.71 -5.80 -21.49
CA LEU A 326 2.01 -4.56 -21.13
C LEU A 326 2.04 -4.28 -19.63
N MET A 327 1.93 -5.28 -18.75
CA MET A 327 1.83 -5.02 -17.30
C MET A 327 3.19 -4.77 -16.63
N LYS A 328 4.28 -5.26 -17.21
CA LYS A 328 5.63 -5.09 -16.67
C LYS A 328 6.11 -3.64 -16.83
N ASP A 329 6.74 -3.13 -15.76
CA ASP A 329 7.28 -1.77 -15.68
C ASP A 329 6.23 -0.69 -16.00
N PHE A 330 4.97 -0.92 -15.61
CA PHE A 330 3.88 0.01 -15.84
C PHE A 330 4.02 1.23 -14.91
N PRO A 331 4.07 2.48 -15.42
CA PRO A 331 4.41 3.66 -14.65
C PRO A 331 3.21 4.25 -13.87
N LEU A 332 2.36 3.41 -13.26
CA LEU A 332 1.19 3.86 -12.51
C LEU A 332 1.58 4.53 -11.18
N ASN A 333 2.67 4.06 -10.56
CA ASN A 333 3.14 4.58 -9.28
C ASN A 333 3.54 6.06 -9.34
N GLU A 334 3.96 6.56 -10.51
CA GLU A 334 4.30 7.99 -10.67
C GLU A 334 3.04 8.87 -10.53
N LEU A 335 1.89 8.40 -11.02
CA LEU A 335 0.61 9.08 -10.81
C LEU A 335 0.19 9.01 -9.34
N LEU A 336 0.18 7.81 -8.75
CA LEU A 336 -0.32 7.59 -7.39
C LEU A 336 0.56 8.26 -6.31
N SER A 337 1.85 8.41 -6.57
CA SER A 337 2.79 9.10 -5.68
C SER A 337 2.97 10.59 -6.00
N ALA A 338 2.24 11.13 -6.98
CA ALA A 338 2.34 12.54 -7.35
C ALA A 338 1.99 13.46 -6.17
N THR A 339 2.79 14.52 -6.01
CA THR A 339 2.60 15.53 -4.95
C THR A 339 2.10 16.85 -5.49
N ASP A 340 2.27 17.09 -6.80
CA ASP A 340 2.04 18.37 -7.45
C ASP A 340 1.33 18.17 -8.81
N LEU A 341 0.66 19.21 -9.29
CA LEU A 341 -0.10 19.19 -10.55
C LEU A 341 0.78 18.87 -11.77
N ASP A 342 2.01 19.37 -11.83
CA ASP A 342 2.94 19.08 -12.93
C ASP A 342 3.29 17.59 -13.01
N LYS A 343 3.55 16.94 -11.87
CA LYS A 343 3.83 15.51 -11.82
C LYS A 343 2.64 14.67 -12.24
N ILE A 344 1.41 15.10 -11.93
CA ILE A 344 0.20 14.44 -12.46
C ILE A 344 0.21 14.50 -13.98
N GLN A 345 0.46 15.67 -14.57
CA GLN A 345 0.48 15.85 -16.01
C GLN A 345 1.53 14.96 -16.69
N GLU A 346 2.77 14.97 -16.17
CA GLU A 346 3.86 14.13 -16.67
C GLU A 346 3.52 12.63 -16.56
N SER A 347 2.95 12.21 -15.42
CA SER A 347 2.58 10.82 -15.18
C SER A 347 1.52 10.32 -16.15
N LEU A 348 0.53 11.16 -16.50
CA LEU A 348 -0.46 10.81 -17.52
C LEU A 348 0.20 10.52 -18.86
N VAL A 349 1.12 11.39 -19.31
CA VAL A 349 1.85 11.19 -20.57
C VAL A 349 2.69 9.91 -20.52
N LEU A 350 3.39 9.65 -19.40
CA LEU A 350 4.17 8.42 -19.23
C LEU A 350 3.28 7.17 -19.29
N ILE A 351 2.14 7.16 -18.61
CA ILE A 351 1.20 6.04 -18.61
C ILE A 351 0.64 5.77 -20.01
N PHE A 352 0.11 6.79 -20.68
CA PHE A 352 -0.49 6.59 -22.01
C PHE A 352 0.56 6.27 -23.09
N SER A 353 1.75 6.85 -23.02
CA SER A 353 2.85 6.47 -23.94
C SER A 353 3.25 5.00 -23.76
N HIS A 354 3.26 4.50 -22.52
CA HIS A 354 3.52 3.09 -22.21
C HIS A 354 2.41 2.20 -22.78
N ILE A 355 1.15 2.50 -22.48
CA ILE A 355 -0.01 1.76 -22.99
C ILE A 355 -0.01 1.74 -24.52
N ASN A 356 0.12 2.89 -25.18
CA ASN A 356 0.05 2.99 -26.64
C ASN A 356 1.18 2.20 -27.33
N ARG A 357 2.38 2.22 -26.76
CA ARG A 357 3.52 1.47 -27.29
C ARG A 357 3.36 -0.03 -27.06
N LYS A 358 3.04 -0.45 -25.83
CA LYS A 358 2.99 -1.86 -25.43
C LYS A 358 1.75 -2.56 -25.97
N LEU A 359 0.60 -1.89 -26.03
CA LEU A 359 -0.64 -2.46 -26.57
C LEU A 359 -0.51 -2.88 -28.04
N ARG A 360 0.33 -2.20 -28.83
CA ARG A 360 0.65 -2.60 -30.22
C ARG A 360 1.43 -3.91 -30.29
N LEU A 361 2.27 -4.20 -29.29
CA LEU A 361 3.16 -5.36 -29.24
C LEU A 361 2.52 -6.56 -28.53
N SER A 362 1.77 -6.31 -27.46
CA SER A 362 1.13 -7.35 -26.64
C SER A 362 -0.26 -7.71 -27.17
N PRO A 363 -0.66 -8.99 -27.26
CA PRO A 363 -2.01 -9.41 -27.66
C PRO A 363 -3.06 -9.19 -26.55
N TYR A 364 -2.88 -8.17 -25.70
CA TYR A 364 -3.81 -7.81 -24.65
C TYR A 364 -5.17 -7.39 -25.26
N PRO A 365 -6.30 -7.94 -24.81
CA PRO A 365 -7.61 -7.69 -25.43
C PRO A 365 -8.06 -6.24 -25.26
N ILE A 366 -8.55 -5.62 -26.34
CA ILE A 366 -9.05 -4.24 -26.28
C ILE A 366 -10.23 -4.11 -25.30
N ARG A 367 -11.10 -5.12 -25.22
CA ARG A 367 -12.19 -5.19 -24.23
C ARG A 367 -11.74 -5.08 -22.77
N ARG A 368 -10.51 -5.52 -22.45
CA ARG A 368 -9.93 -5.40 -21.10
C ARG A 368 -9.12 -4.11 -20.93
N ALA A 369 -8.63 -3.53 -22.03
CA ALA A 369 -7.92 -2.26 -22.01
C ALA A 369 -8.83 -1.07 -21.71
N LEU A 370 -10.09 -1.08 -22.17
CA LEU A 370 -11.03 0.03 -21.90
C LEU A 370 -11.31 0.20 -20.39
N PRO A 371 -11.72 -0.84 -19.64
CA PRO A 371 -11.95 -0.68 -18.21
C PRO A 371 -10.66 -0.39 -17.42
N LEU A 372 -9.49 -0.82 -17.91
CA LEU A 372 -8.20 -0.44 -17.32
C LEU A 372 -7.97 1.07 -17.43
N VAL A 373 -8.26 1.67 -18.58
CA VAL A 373 -8.17 3.13 -18.76
C VAL A 373 -9.21 3.87 -17.91
N GLU A 374 -10.41 3.31 -17.74
CA GLU A 374 -11.41 3.86 -16.81
C GLU A 374 -10.95 3.77 -15.35
N ALA A 375 -10.27 2.69 -14.96
CA ALA A 375 -9.64 2.58 -13.64
C ALA A 375 -8.53 3.62 -13.45
N ILE A 376 -7.67 3.83 -14.43
CA ILE A 376 -6.66 4.91 -14.41
C ILE A 376 -7.34 6.29 -14.30
N SER A 377 -8.51 6.47 -14.92
CA SER A 377 -9.28 7.70 -14.81
C SER A 377 -9.80 7.96 -13.39
N ARG A 378 -10.17 6.90 -12.66
CA ARG A 378 -10.53 6.98 -11.23
C ARG A 378 -9.33 7.35 -10.38
N ASP A 379 -8.20 6.65 -10.56
CA ASP A 379 -6.95 6.93 -9.86
C ASP A 379 -6.48 8.38 -10.11
N PHE A 380 -6.59 8.87 -11.35
CA PHE A 380 -6.32 10.26 -11.72
C PHE A 380 -7.27 11.25 -11.02
N ASN A 381 -8.57 10.97 -10.99
CA ASN A 381 -9.56 11.81 -10.30
C ASN A 381 -9.22 11.96 -8.81
N ASP A 382 -8.99 10.85 -8.12
CA ASP A 382 -8.77 10.82 -6.68
C ASP A 382 -7.48 11.55 -6.32
N GLN A 383 -6.44 11.33 -7.13
CA GLN A 383 -5.16 11.99 -6.97
C GLN A 383 -5.25 13.51 -7.24
N LEU A 384 -5.96 13.92 -8.29
CA LEU A 384 -6.18 15.33 -8.60
C LEU A 384 -7.00 16.02 -7.50
N LEU A 385 -8.08 15.39 -7.05
CA LEU A 385 -8.93 15.89 -5.98
C LEU A 385 -8.12 16.08 -4.69
N ARG A 386 -7.30 15.10 -4.30
CA ARG A 386 -6.42 15.17 -3.13
C ARG A 386 -5.49 16.40 -3.17
N ILE A 387 -4.86 16.67 -4.32
CA ILE A 387 -3.99 17.85 -4.47
C ILE A 387 -4.83 19.14 -4.41
N LEU A 388 -5.93 19.23 -5.13
CA LEU A 388 -6.76 20.43 -5.18
C LEU A 388 -7.37 20.78 -3.81
N THR A 389 -7.84 19.78 -3.05
CA THR A 389 -8.37 19.97 -1.70
C THR A 389 -7.28 20.50 -0.75
N SER A 390 -6.03 20.08 -0.92
CA SER A 390 -4.90 20.57 -0.09
C SER A 390 -4.63 22.07 -0.27
N HIS A 391 -4.97 22.65 -1.43
CA HIS A 391 -4.78 24.07 -1.71
C HIS A 391 -5.85 24.98 -1.08
N ARG A 392 -6.95 24.43 -0.55
CA ARG A 392 -8.06 25.21 0.05
C ARG A 392 -8.48 26.38 -0.85
N LEU A 393 -8.92 26.06 -2.07
CA LEU A 393 -9.20 27.04 -3.13
C LEU A 393 -10.00 28.28 -2.69
N PRO A 394 -11.05 28.19 -1.84
CA PRO A 394 -11.81 29.38 -1.40
C PRO A 394 -11.02 30.39 -0.57
N TYR A 395 -9.92 29.97 0.06
CA TYR A 395 -9.07 30.83 0.88
C TYR A 395 -7.89 31.40 0.09
N THR A 396 -7.69 30.95 -1.15
CA THR A 396 -6.56 31.34 -1.98
C THR A 396 -6.83 32.68 -2.68
N PRO A 397 -5.83 33.60 -2.76
CA PRO A 397 -5.94 34.81 -3.56
C PRO A 397 -6.22 34.52 -5.03
N TYR A 398 -6.99 35.38 -5.70
CA TYR A 398 -7.49 35.16 -7.06
C TYR A 398 -6.38 34.81 -8.08
N GLU A 399 -5.28 35.56 -8.11
CA GLU A 399 -4.15 35.31 -9.02
C GLU A 399 -3.57 33.90 -8.89
N THR A 400 -3.45 33.41 -7.65
CA THR A 400 -2.94 32.05 -7.40
C THR A 400 -3.98 31.01 -7.74
N PHE A 401 -5.25 31.28 -7.44
CA PHE A 401 -6.38 30.44 -7.79
C PHE A 401 -6.52 30.26 -9.32
N ASP A 402 -6.49 31.35 -10.10
CA ASP A 402 -6.64 31.29 -11.56
C ASP A 402 -5.47 30.54 -12.20
N ARG A 403 -4.24 30.73 -11.71
CA ARG A 403 -3.07 29.95 -12.15
C ARG A 403 -3.24 28.46 -11.86
N LEU A 404 -3.66 28.08 -10.65
CA LEU A 404 -3.85 26.67 -10.26
C LEU A 404 -4.96 25.99 -11.08
N LEU A 405 -6.11 26.65 -11.26
CA LEU A 405 -7.19 26.09 -12.07
C LEU A 405 -6.86 26.11 -13.57
N SER A 406 -6.10 27.09 -14.06
CA SER A 406 -5.59 27.07 -15.44
C SER A 406 -4.68 25.87 -15.70
N GLN A 407 -3.76 25.58 -14.77
CA GLN A 407 -2.91 24.38 -14.83
C GLN A 407 -3.76 23.10 -14.78
N THR A 408 -4.74 23.04 -13.89
CA THR A 408 -5.70 21.92 -13.80
C THR A 408 -6.47 21.70 -15.11
N MET A 409 -6.93 22.78 -15.75
CA MET A 409 -7.58 22.71 -17.06
C MET A 409 -6.64 22.20 -18.17
N ASN A 410 -5.35 22.55 -18.11
CA ASN A 410 -4.35 22.01 -19.03
C ASN A 410 -4.11 20.52 -18.81
N ILE A 411 -4.19 20.03 -17.57
CA ILE A 411 -4.11 18.60 -17.25
C ILE A 411 -5.31 17.86 -17.87
N PHE A 412 -6.52 18.38 -17.74
CA PHE A 412 -7.70 17.78 -18.40
C PHE A 412 -7.56 17.74 -19.93
N ARG A 413 -7.03 18.81 -20.55
CA ARG A 413 -6.73 18.81 -22.00
C ARG A 413 -5.68 17.76 -22.36
N THR A 414 -4.66 17.60 -21.54
CA THR A 414 -3.62 16.58 -21.72
C THR A 414 -4.25 15.18 -21.70
N TRP A 415 -5.12 14.90 -20.73
CA TRP A 415 -5.89 13.66 -20.68
C TRP A 415 -6.71 13.44 -21.96
N ASP A 416 -7.47 14.45 -22.41
CA ASP A 416 -8.30 14.35 -23.62
C ASP A 416 -7.46 14.02 -24.86
N ASP A 417 -6.28 14.62 -24.99
CA ASP A 417 -5.37 14.35 -26.11
C ASP A 417 -4.77 12.94 -26.03
N GLN A 418 -4.38 12.49 -24.83
CA GLN A 418 -3.91 11.12 -24.61
C GLN A 418 -5.01 10.07 -24.91
N ILE A 419 -6.28 10.35 -24.55
CA ILE A 419 -7.41 9.47 -24.86
C ILE A 419 -7.71 9.41 -26.36
N LYS A 420 -7.59 10.53 -27.09
CA LYS A 420 -7.71 10.52 -28.55
C LYS A 420 -6.63 9.63 -29.17
N GLU A 421 -5.38 9.75 -28.72
CA GLU A 421 -4.29 8.92 -29.20
C GLU A 421 -4.53 7.44 -28.88
N PHE A 422 -4.89 7.12 -27.64
CA PHE A 422 -5.25 5.77 -27.21
C PHE A 422 -6.37 5.18 -28.05
N THR A 423 -7.43 5.96 -28.32
CA THR A 423 -8.56 5.51 -29.15
C THR A 423 -8.10 5.18 -30.58
N ASN A 424 -7.21 5.98 -31.15
CA ASN A 424 -6.63 5.70 -32.47
C ASN A 424 -5.80 4.41 -32.46
N VAL A 425 -4.96 4.22 -31.44
CA VAL A 425 -4.17 2.99 -31.27
C VAL A 425 -5.08 1.77 -31.09
N ALA A 426 -6.11 1.88 -30.25
CA ALA A 426 -7.06 0.81 -29.99
C ALA A 426 -7.78 0.40 -31.28
N ARG A 427 -8.28 1.36 -32.08
CA ARG A 427 -8.90 1.09 -33.40
C ARG A 427 -7.94 0.40 -34.36
N ASP A 428 -6.70 0.89 -34.44
CA ASP A 428 -5.68 0.30 -35.32
C ASP A 428 -5.32 -1.13 -34.89
N VAL A 429 -5.23 -1.39 -33.59
CA VAL A 429 -4.96 -2.71 -33.04
C VAL A 429 -6.13 -3.67 -33.29
N THR A 430 -7.38 -3.24 -33.05
CA THR A 430 -8.58 -4.03 -33.36
C THR A 430 -8.62 -4.43 -34.83
N ARG A 431 -8.31 -3.48 -35.73
CA ARG A 431 -8.26 -3.72 -37.19
C ARG A 431 -7.15 -4.68 -37.57
N LYS A 432 -5.91 -4.47 -37.07
CA LYS A 432 -4.75 -5.32 -37.41
C LYS A 432 -4.90 -6.75 -36.91
N ARG A 433 -5.61 -6.95 -35.79
CA ARG A 433 -5.83 -8.27 -35.19
C ARG A 433 -7.09 -8.97 -35.69
N SER A 434 -7.89 -8.30 -36.52
CA SER A 434 -9.21 -8.79 -36.94
C SER A 434 -10.09 -9.18 -35.75
N GLU A 435 -9.99 -8.43 -34.65
CA GLU A 435 -10.84 -8.63 -33.47
C GLU A 435 -12.28 -8.22 -33.79
N ARG A 436 -13.26 -8.81 -33.07
CA ARG A 436 -14.67 -8.42 -33.23
C ARG A 436 -14.79 -6.93 -32.94
N PHE A 437 -15.54 -6.22 -33.79
CA PHE A 437 -15.78 -4.80 -33.60
C PHE A 437 -16.45 -4.56 -32.24
N ILE A 438 -15.85 -3.69 -31.45
CA ILE A 438 -16.35 -3.27 -30.14
C ILE A 438 -16.43 -1.73 -30.16
N PRO A 439 -17.55 -1.13 -29.71
CA PRO A 439 -17.61 0.31 -29.51
C PRO A 439 -16.53 0.75 -28.51
N ILE A 440 -15.59 1.57 -28.96
CA ILE A 440 -14.59 2.17 -28.06
C ILE A 440 -15.23 3.41 -27.43
N LYS A 441 -15.80 3.21 -26.24
CA LYS A 441 -16.34 4.26 -25.39
C LYS A 441 -15.67 4.14 -24.03
N ILE A 442 -15.13 5.25 -23.55
CA ILE A 442 -14.47 5.37 -22.25
C ILE A 442 -15.27 6.42 -21.49
N VAL A 443 -15.74 6.09 -20.29
CA VAL A 443 -16.40 7.05 -19.41
C VAL A 443 -15.38 7.57 -18.41
N PRO A 444 -14.87 8.81 -18.57
CA PRO A 444 -13.89 9.36 -17.64
C PRO A 444 -14.53 9.65 -16.28
N ALA A 445 -13.92 9.14 -15.20
CA ALA A 445 -14.42 9.33 -13.84
C ALA A 445 -14.32 10.80 -13.39
N HIS A 446 -13.28 11.51 -13.84
CA HIS A 446 -13.04 12.92 -13.52
C HIS A 446 -13.94 13.91 -14.28
N ALA A 447 -14.86 13.46 -15.15
CA ALA A 447 -15.69 14.36 -15.96
C ALA A 447 -16.47 15.38 -15.12
N LYS A 448 -17.06 14.91 -14.01
CA LYS A 448 -17.81 15.78 -13.08
C LYS A 448 -16.90 16.81 -12.42
N LEU A 449 -15.70 16.39 -12.00
CA LEU A 449 -14.70 17.29 -11.42
C LEU A 449 -14.21 18.33 -12.43
N GLN A 450 -14.04 17.96 -13.69
CA GLN A 450 -13.67 18.87 -14.78
C GLN A 450 -14.73 19.94 -15.03
N GLU A 451 -16.01 19.56 -15.03
CA GLU A 451 -17.11 20.51 -15.16
C GLU A 451 -17.16 21.46 -13.95
N ARG A 452 -17.05 20.89 -12.74
CA ARG A 452 -17.05 21.63 -11.49
C ARG A 452 -15.92 22.66 -11.41
N THR A 453 -14.70 22.26 -11.72
CA THR A 453 -13.52 23.14 -11.68
C THR A 453 -13.60 24.25 -12.73
N ARG A 454 -14.14 23.97 -13.93
CA ARG A 454 -14.41 24.99 -14.94
C ARG A 454 -15.41 26.02 -14.44
N TYR A 455 -16.53 25.55 -13.90
CA TYR A 455 -17.58 26.41 -13.38
C TYR A 455 -17.07 27.28 -12.22
N LEU A 456 -16.34 26.70 -11.25
CA LEU A 456 -15.74 27.44 -10.14
C LEU A 456 -14.78 28.54 -10.61
N ARG A 457 -14.03 28.29 -11.68
CA ARG A 457 -13.12 29.27 -12.25
C ARG A 457 -13.87 30.47 -12.80
N ASP A 458 -14.92 30.23 -13.59
CA ASP A 458 -15.75 31.29 -14.18
C ASP A 458 -16.50 32.06 -13.09
N TRP A 459 -17.07 31.36 -12.10
CA TRP A 459 -17.74 31.96 -10.95
C TRP A 459 -16.79 32.84 -10.13
N ARG A 460 -15.57 32.36 -9.81
CA ARG A 460 -14.59 33.13 -9.03
C ARG A 460 -14.10 34.36 -9.79
N LYS A 461 -14.00 34.28 -11.13
CA LYS A 461 -13.68 35.42 -12.00
C LYS A 461 -14.77 36.49 -11.96
N GLN A 462 -16.05 36.10 -11.97
CA GLN A 462 -17.17 37.03 -11.83
C GLN A 462 -17.16 37.70 -10.45
N HIS A 463 -16.92 36.93 -9.39
CA HIS A 463 -16.77 37.48 -8.04
C HIS A 463 -15.63 38.50 -7.95
N GLU A 464 -14.46 38.21 -8.53
CA GLU A 464 -13.34 39.15 -8.53
C GLU A 464 -13.68 40.45 -9.30
N GLN A 465 -14.38 40.33 -10.43
CA GLN A 465 -14.84 41.50 -11.19
C GLN A 465 -15.80 42.37 -10.36
N LEU A 466 -16.74 41.74 -9.64
CA LEU A 466 -17.65 42.43 -8.73
C LEU A 466 -16.88 43.14 -7.60
N ALA A 467 -15.97 42.43 -6.92
CA ALA A 467 -15.16 43.00 -5.85
C ALA A 467 -14.30 44.20 -6.32
N VAL A 468 -13.75 44.16 -7.54
CA VAL A 468 -13.00 45.27 -8.12
C VAL A 468 -13.92 46.45 -8.48
N MET A 469 -15.15 46.18 -8.92
CA MET A 469 -16.14 47.22 -9.23
C MET A 469 -16.71 47.91 -7.98
N THR A 470 -16.90 47.16 -6.88
CA THR A 470 -17.44 47.67 -5.62
C THR A 470 -16.37 48.23 -4.68
N GLY A 471 -15.10 47.89 -4.90
CA GLY A 471 -13.98 48.46 -4.14
C GLY A 471 -13.83 49.96 -4.41
N PRO A 472 -13.27 50.74 -3.45
CA PRO A 472 -13.11 52.18 -3.57
C PRO A 472 -12.25 52.47 -4.80
N THR A 473 -12.88 53.04 -5.82
CA THR A 473 -12.21 53.42 -7.06
C THR A 473 -11.03 54.33 -6.71
N LYS A 474 -9.81 53.77 -6.77
CA LYS A 474 -8.56 54.54 -6.69
C LYS A 474 -8.50 55.48 -7.90
N GLY A 475 -9.13 56.65 -7.84
CA GLY A 475 -8.86 57.71 -8.81
C GLY A 475 -9.92 58.77 -9.12
N LEU A 476 -11.14 58.74 -8.60
CA LEU A 476 -12.05 59.89 -8.73
C LEU A 476 -12.50 60.35 -7.35
N GLY A 477 -11.64 61.14 -6.72
CA GLY A 477 -12.00 61.86 -5.51
C GLY A 477 -13.13 62.86 -5.77
N SER A 478 -14.04 62.91 -4.79
CA SER A 478 -14.71 64.12 -4.32
C SER A 478 -15.63 64.78 -5.34
N VAL A 479 -16.95 64.60 -5.20
CA VAL A 479 -17.86 65.65 -4.68
C VAL A 479 -19.20 65.01 -4.27
N GLY A 480 -19.46 64.96 -2.96
CA GLY A 480 -20.77 65.29 -2.39
C GLY A 480 -21.81 64.18 -2.18
N MET A 481 -22.26 64.06 -0.91
CA MET A 481 -23.52 63.44 -0.43
C MET A 481 -23.61 61.91 -0.63
N ASP A 482 -24.14 61.08 0.26
CA ASP A 482 -24.93 61.27 1.47
C ASP A 482 -24.85 59.99 2.31
N VAL A 483 -25.21 60.11 3.58
CA VAL A 483 -25.27 59.06 4.58
C VAL A 483 -26.21 57.94 4.13
N GLY A 484 -25.68 56.76 3.77
CA GLY A 484 -26.51 55.57 3.50
C GLY A 484 -25.97 54.50 2.53
N GLU A 485 -24.78 54.65 1.93
CA GLU A 485 -24.14 53.53 1.23
C GLU A 485 -23.59 52.55 2.27
N MET A 486 -24.27 51.43 2.48
CA MET A 486 -23.66 50.24 3.06
C MET A 486 -22.35 50.00 2.32
N ASP A 487 -21.30 49.64 3.05
CA ASP A 487 -20.00 49.31 2.48
C ASP A 487 -20.18 48.10 1.55
N MET A 488 -20.49 48.36 0.27
CA MET A 488 -20.76 47.33 -0.74
C MET A 488 -19.55 46.39 -0.90
N GLU A 489 -18.34 46.86 -0.55
CA GLU A 489 -17.16 46.00 -0.47
C GLU A 489 -17.24 45.03 0.71
N GLU A 490 -17.71 45.49 1.88
CA GLU A 490 -17.94 44.64 3.05
C GLU A 490 -19.04 43.61 2.80
N GLU A 491 -20.15 43.98 2.15
CA GLU A 491 -21.22 43.04 1.77
C GLU A 491 -20.75 41.94 0.80
N VAL A 492 -20.01 42.31 -0.26
CA VAL A 492 -19.45 41.34 -1.22
C VAL A 492 -18.48 40.39 -0.52
N LYS A 493 -17.71 40.89 0.44
CA LYS A 493 -16.79 40.10 1.25
C LYS A 493 -17.53 39.15 2.19
N GLU A 494 -18.59 39.62 2.86
CA GLU A 494 -19.42 38.78 3.73
C GLU A 494 -20.22 37.73 2.96
N ALA A 495 -20.68 38.04 1.75
CA ALA A 495 -21.31 37.06 0.87
C ALA A 495 -20.33 35.94 0.50
N TYR A 496 -19.06 36.29 0.26
CA TYR A 496 -18.01 35.31 -0.05
C TYR A 496 -17.69 34.35 1.11
N GLU A 497 -17.88 34.77 2.37
CA GLU A 497 -17.65 33.90 3.53
C GLU A 497 -18.55 32.66 3.55
N VAL A 498 -19.72 32.70 2.92
CA VAL A 498 -20.60 31.53 2.79
C VAL A 498 -19.91 30.43 1.97
N VAL A 499 -19.20 30.81 0.90
CA VAL A 499 -18.50 29.90 0.00
C VAL A 499 -17.24 29.30 0.64
N LYS A 500 -16.62 30.01 1.58
CA LYS A 500 -15.45 29.50 2.32
C LYS A 500 -15.76 28.36 3.29
N ARG A 501 -17.03 28.20 3.68
CA ARG A 501 -17.48 27.20 4.66
C ARG A 501 -17.86 25.85 4.05
N ILE A 502 -17.93 25.77 2.72
CA ILE A 502 -18.33 24.57 2.00
C ILE A 502 -17.14 23.94 1.27
N ASP A 503 -17.21 22.63 1.03
CA ASP A 503 -16.28 21.98 0.11
C ASP A 503 -16.72 22.25 -1.34
N VAL A 504 -16.04 23.19 -1.97
CA VAL A 504 -16.36 23.59 -3.35
C VAL A 504 -16.02 22.50 -4.37
N LEU A 505 -15.16 21.53 -4.03
CA LEU A 505 -14.73 20.47 -4.95
C LEU A 505 -15.54 19.18 -4.81
N ASP A 506 -16.46 19.08 -3.85
CA ASP A 506 -17.35 17.94 -3.75
C ASP A 506 -18.36 17.93 -4.92
N VAL A 507 -18.27 16.86 -5.72
CA VAL A 507 -19.13 16.60 -6.89
C VAL A 507 -20.16 15.50 -6.64
N SER A 508 -20.34 15.12 -5.37
CA SER A 508 -21.45 14.28 -4.94
C SER A 508 -22.79 14.98 -5.15
N VAL A 509 -23.90 14.24 -5.07
CA VAL A 509 -25.25 14.82 -5.17
C VAL A 509 -25.45 15.82 -4.03
N GLU A 510 -25.07 15.45 -2.81
CA GLU A 510 -25.14 16.28 -1.61
C GLU A 510 -24.25 17.53 -1.74
N GLY A 511 -23.00 17.37 -2.21
CA GLY A 511 -22.08 18.48 -2.44
C GLY A 511 -22.59 19.49 -3.48
N THR A 512 -23.28 19.00 -4.51
CA THR A 512 -23.93 19.85 -5.52
C THR A 512 -25.10 20.63 -4.92
N GLU A 513 -25.93 20.00 -4.10
CA GLU A 513 -27.04 20.68 -3.40
C GLU A 513 -26.53 21.75 -2.42
N ILE A 514 -25.48 21.42 -1.65
CA ILE A 514 -24.81 22.37 -0.74
C ILE A 514 -24.26 23.56 -1.52
N TRP A 515 -23.64 23.33 -2.68
CA TRP A 515 -23.15 24.41 -3.52
C TRP A 515 -24.28 25.31 -4.01
N VAL A 516 -25.35 24.74 -4.54
CA VAL A 516 -26.48 25.53 -5.07
C VAL A 516 -27.11 26.38 -3.96
N ALA A 517 -27.25 25.83 -2.75
CA ALA A 517 -27.74 26.59 -1.60
C ALA A 517 -26.79 27.75 -1.23
N ALA A 518 -25.48 27.50 -1.23
CA ALA A 518 -24.48 28.54 -0.95
C ALA A 518 -24.43 29.61 -2.05
N GLU A 519 -24.58 29.23 -3.31
CA GLU A 519 -24.64 30.13 -4.46
C GLU A 519 -25.89 31.02 -4.40
N ASN A 520 -27.05 30.46 -4.06
CA ASN A 520 -28.27 31.24 -3.86
C ASN A 520 -28.11 32.24 -2.70
N ALA A 521 -27.54 31.82 -1.57
CA ALA A 521 -27.28 32.71 -0.45
C ALA A 521 -26.25 33.80 -0.78
N TYR A 522 -25.27 33.50 -1.65
CA TYR A 522 -24.35 34.50 -2.18
C TYR A 522 -25.08 35.50 -3.09
N ASN A 523 -25.90 35.02 -4.02
CA ASN A 523 -26.66 35.87 -4.96
C ASN A 523 -27.69 36.75 -4.24
N GLU A 524 -28.37 36.24 -3.21
CA GLU A 524 -29.31 37.02 -2.38
C GLU A 524 -28.64 38.17 -1.61
N ARG A 525 -27.33 38.07 -1.36
CA ARG A 525 -26.57 39.12 -0.66
C ARG A 525 -25.87 40.11 -1.59
N VAL A 526 -25.65 39.73 -2.85
CA VAL A 526 -24.92 40.54 -3.84
C VAL A 526 -25.86 41.20 -4.86
N SER A 527 -27.11 40.72 -4.96
CA SER A 527 -28.20 41.34 -5.74
C SER A 527 -28.95 42.39 -4.93
#